data_AF-A0A7X9DUR8-F1
#
_entry.id   AF-A0A7X9DUR8-F1
#
_cell.length_a   1.000
_cell.length_b   1.000
_cell.length_c   1.000
_cell.angle_alpha   90.00
_cell.angle_beta   90.00
_cell.angle_gamma   90.00
#
_symmetry.space_group_name_H-M   'P 1'
#
loop_
_entity.id
_entity.type
_entity.pdbx_description
1 polymer ?
#
loop_
_entity_poly.entity_id
_entity_poly.type
_entity_poly.pdbx_seq_one_letter_code
_entity_poly.pdbx_strand_id
1 'polypeptide(L)'
;RPGAAAALASALSGDASPRVRAAAARALGDVPDATANQLLSALSDGEAEVRREALWAIGRKRFPGLLGNLLGALQNDRDCRVQAAAAWALSRVGDQTVKDALRAVASGGCRLAAQAASFALAELER
;
A
#
# COMPACT_ATOMS: atom_id res chain seq x y z
N ARG A 1 -4.80 8.83 -27.33
CA ARG A 1 -5.80 8.43 -26.30
C ARG A 1 -5.02 8.14 -25.03
N PRO A 2 -5.37 8.71 -23.86
CA PRO A 2 -4.74 8.30 -22.61
C PRO A 2 -4.90 6.78 -22.45
N GLY A 3 -3.82 6.10 -22.06
CA GLY A 3 -3.85 4.65 -21.79
C GLY A 3 -4.74 4.33 -20.58
N ALA A 4 -5.07 3.05 -20.38
CA ALA A 4 -5.94 2.61 -19.30
C ALA A 4 -5.45 3.10 -17.93
N ALA A 5 -4.13 3.06 -17.67
CA ALA A 5 -3.56 3.58 -16.42
C ALA A 5 -3.80 5.10 -16.24
N ALA A 6 -3.72 5.89 -17.31
CA ALA A 6 -3.93 7.34 -17.22
C ALA A 6 -5.38 7.70 -16.87
N ALA A 7 -6.36 6.98 -17.45
CA ALA A 7 -7.77 7.15 -17.09
C ALA A 7 -8.03 6.78 -15.63
N LEU A 8 -7.46 5.66 -15.17
CA LEU A 8 -7.59 5.22 -13.77
C LEU A 8 -6.92 6.21 -12.81
N ALA A 9 -5.74 6.74 -13.15
CA ALA A 9 -5.09 7.77 -12.33
C ALA A 9 -5.92 9.05 -12.21
N SER A 10 -6.63 9.44 -13.28
CA SER A 10 -7.56 10.58 -13.22
C SER A 10 -8.76 10.30 -12.32
N ALA A 11 -9.33 9.09 -12.36
CA ALA A 11 -10.42 8.71 -11.47
C ALA A 11 -9.96 8.66 -10.01
N LEU A 12 -8.74 8.15 -9.78
CA LEU A 12 -8.13 8.07 -8.46
C LEU A 12 -7.91 9.44 -7.81
N SER A 13 -7.58 10.49 -8.56
CA SER A 13 -7.32 11.81 -8.00
C SER A 13 -8.53 12.75 -8.03
N GLY A 14 -9.46 12.57 -8.97
CA GLY A 14 -10.51 13.54 -9.27
C GLY A 14 -11.93 13.12 -8.89
N ASP A 15 -12.19 11.84 -8.61
CA ASP A 15 -13.56 11.39 -8.34
C ASP A 15 -14.00 11.70 -6.89
N ALA A 16 -15.19 12.26 -6.74
CA ALA A 16 -15.75 12.60 -5.43
C ALA A 16 -16.04 11.36 -4.57
N SER A 17 -16.35 10.22 -5.20
CA SER A 17 -16.68 8.97 -4.54
C SER A 17 -15.43 8.22 -4.10
N PRO A 18 -15.23 8.00 -2.79
CA PRO A 18 -14.09 7.21 -2.31
C PRO A 18 -14.10 5.77 -2.84
N ARG A 19 -15.29 5.22 -3.13
CA ARG A 19 -15.42 3.88 -3.73
C ARG A 19 -14.86 3.83 -5.15
N VAL A 20 -15.08 4.89 -5.94
CA VAL A 20 -14.52 4.98 -7.30
C VAL A 20 -13.00 5.13 -7.22
N ARG A 21 -12.50 6.00 -6.31
CA ARG A 21 -11.06 6.15 -6.08
C ARG A 21 -10.41 4.83 -5.64
N ALA A 22 -11.02 4.10 -4.72
CA ALA A 22 -10.52 2.80 -4.25
C ALA A 22 -10.50 1.75 -5.39
N ALA A 23 -11.56 1.70 -6.20
CA ALA A 23 -11.61 0.83 -7.38
C ALA A 23 -10.52 1.20 -8.41
N ALA A 24 -10.26 2.49 -8.61
CA ALA A 24 -9.21 2.97 -9.48
C ALA A 24 -7.81 2.59 -8.97
N ALA A 25 -7.54 2.76 -7.68
CA ALA A 25 -6.29 2.32 -7.04
C ALA A 25 -6.08 0.80 -7.20
N ARG A 26 -7.12 0.01 -6.97
CA ARG A 26 -7.09 -1.45 -7.17
C ARG A 26 -6.76 -1.79 -8.62
N ALA A 27 -7.47 -1.21 -9.57
CA ALA A 27 -7.28 -1.48 -11.00
C ALA A 27 -5.89 -1.07 -11.50
N LEU A 28 -5.31 0.02 -10.96
CA LEU A 28 -3.92 0.40 -11.24
C LEU A 28 -2.91 -0.68 -10.82
N GLY A 29 -3.23 -1.50 -9.82
CA GLY A 29 -2.40 -2.65 -9.45
C GLY A 29 -2.43 -3.79 -10.47
N ASP A 30 -3.41 -3.82 -11.37
CA ASP A 30 -3.63 -4.91 -12.33
C ASP A 30 -3.27 -4.51 -13.77
N VAL A 31 -3.25 -3.22 -14.09
CA VAL A 31 -2.86 -2.75 -15.43
C VAL A 31 -1.33 -2.74 -15.61
N PRO A 32 -0.77 -3.22 -16.74
CA PRO A 32 0.68 -3.30 -16.93
C PRO A 32 1.41 -1.96 -16.87
N ASP A 33 0.82 -0.91 -17.47
CA ASP A 33 1.42 0.42 -17.67
C ASP A 33 1.28 1.37 -16.47
N ALA A 34 0.71 0.90 -15.35
CA ALA A 34 0.68 1.68 -14.12
C ALA A 34 2.07 1.90 -13.54
N THR A 35 2.28 3.11 -13.00
CA THR A 35 3.53 3.60 -12.43
C THR A 35 3.37 3.89 -10.93
N ALA A 36 4.49 3.90 -10.20
CA ALA A 36 4.51 4.22 -8.78
C ALA A 36 3.89 5.60 -8.48
N ASN A 37 4.17 6.60 -9.33
CA ASN A 37 3.67 7.97 -9.15
C ASN A 37 2.14 8.06 -9.19
N GLN A 38 1.46 7.19 -9.95
CA GLN A 38 0.00 7.17 -10.02
C GLN A 38 -0.65 6.66 -8.74
N LEU A 39 0.05 5.83 -7.95
CA LEU A 39 -0.44 5.31 -6.67
C LEU A 39 0.02 6.12 -5.46
N LEU A 40 1.03 7.00 -5.63
CA LEU A 40 1.62 7.77 -4.55
C LEU A 40 0.59 8.66 -3.83
N SER A 41 -0.25 9.37 -4.58
CA SER A 41 -1.27 10.27 -4.00
C SER A 41 -2.32 9.51 -3.19
N ALA A 42 -2.65 8.28 -3.58
CA ALA A 42 -3.64 7.46 -2.92
C ALA A 42 -3.22 7.00 -1.52
N LEU A 43 -1.92 6.99 -1.22
CA LEU A 43 -1.40 6.69 0.12
C LEU A 43 -1.75 7.77 1.15
N SER A 44 -2.13 8.96 0.71
CA SER A 44 -2.53 10.08 1.57
C SER A 44 -4.03 10.39 1.44
N ASP A 45 -4.82 9.52 0.82
CA ASP A 45 -6.27 9.73 0.68
C ASP A 45 -6.95 9.78 2.05
N GLY A 46 -7.95 10.64 2.21
CA GLY A 46 -8.71 10.75 3.44
C GLY A 46 -9.43 9.45 3.83
N GLU A 47 -9.82 8.65 2.84
CA GLU A 47 -10.52 7.39 3.02
C GLU A 47 -9.56 6.21 3.22
N ALA A 48 -9.78 5.43 4.28
CA ALA A 48 -8.90 4.31 4.62
C ALA A 48 -8.96 3.20 3.57
N GLU A 49 -10.12 2.98 2.95
CA GLU A 49 -10.26 2.01 1.87
C GLU A 49 -9.36 2.34 0.68
N VAL A 50 -9.29 3.60 0.26
CA VAL A 50 -8.43 4.05 -0.85
C VAL A 50 -6.96 3.82 -0.52
N ARG A 51 -6.51 4.23 0.67
CA ARG A 51 -5.11 4.01 1.12
C ARG A 51 -4.76 2.53 1.12
N ARG A 52 -5.68 1.69 1.61
CA ARG A 52 -5.50 0.22 1.64
C ARG A 52 -5.36 -0.36 0.23
N GLU A 53 -6.26 -0.03 -0.70
CA GLU A 53 -6.19 -0.54 -2.07
C GLU A 53 -4.91 -0.08 -2.79
N ALA A 54 -4.43 1.13 -2.50
CA ALA A 54 -3.15 1.61 -3.01
C ALA A 54 -1.98 0.75 -2.52
N LEU A 55 -1.92 0.40 -1.23
CA LEU A 55 -0.89 -0.47 -0.67
C LEU A 55 -0.91 -1.86 -1.31
N TRP A 56 -2.10 -2.45 -1.51
CA TRP A 56 -2.24 -3.72 -2.23
C TRP A 56 -1.74 -3.63 -3.67
N ALA A 57 -2.10 -2.55 -4.38
CA ALA A 57 -1.63 -2.32 -5.74
C ALA A 57 -0.10 -2.16 -5.81
N ILE A 58 0.49 -1.40 -4.90
CA ILE A 58 1.95 -1.20 -4.81
C ILE A 58 2.67 -2.51 -4.52
N GLY A 59 2.17 -3.31 -3.58
CA GLY A 59 2.77 -4.62 -3.27
C GLY A 59 2.66 -5.61 -4.43
N ARG A 60 1.52 -5.65 -5.15
CA ARG A 60 1.36 -6.50 -6.35
C ARG A 60 2.34 -6.10 -7.46
N LYS A 61 2.50 -4.80 -7.68
CA LYS A 61 3.41 -4.24 -8.70
C LYS A 61 4.88 -4.21 -8.24
N ARG A 62 5.12 -4.45 -6.95
CA ARG A 62 6.43 -4.42 -6.28
C ARG A 62 7.20 -3.15 -6.59
N PHE A 63 6.62 -1.97 -6.35
CA PHE A 63 7.30 -0.69 -6.60
C PHE A 63 8.27 -0.33 -5.47
N PRO A 64 9.60 -0.52 -5.63
CA PRO A 64 10.57 -0.27 -4.55
C PRO A 64 10.75 1.22 -4.24
N GLY A 65 10.48 2.11 -5.22
CA GLY A 65 10.59 3.57 -5.03
C GLY A 65 9.62 4.16 -4.02
N LEU A 66 8.71 3.37 -3.44
CA LEU A 66 7.71 3.80 -2.45
C LEU A 66 8.00 3.26 -1.04
N LEU A 67 9.19 2.67 -0.79
CA LEU A 67 9.54 2.08 0.51
C LEU A 67 9.32 3.02 1.70
N GLY A 68 9.73 4.29 1.58
CA GLY A 68 9.51 5.29 2.63
C GLY A 68 8.02 5.53 2.92
N ASN A 69 7.18 5.57 1.88
CA ASN A 69 5.73 5.73 2.05
C ASN A 69 5.09 4.49 2.67
N LEU A 70 5.54 3.29 2.28
CA LEU A 70 5.05 2.04 2.87
C LEU A 70 5.42 1.93 4.36
N LEU A 71 6.64 2.32 4.75
CA LEU A 71 7.06 2.40 6.15
C LEU A 71 6.22 3.41 6.92
N GLY A 72 5.97 4.59 6.34
CA GLY A 72 5.10 5.61 6.92
C GLY A 72 3.69 5.08 7.18
N ALA A 73 3.09 4.36 6.23
CA ALA A 73 1.77 3.76 6.39
C ALA A 73 1.75 2.63 7.43
N LEU A 74 2.79 1.82 7.49
CA LEU A 74 2.94 0.76 8.49
C LEU A 74 2.96 1.34 9.92
N GLN A 75 3.71 2.42 10.14
CA GLN A 75 3.99 2.95 11.47
C GLN A 75 2.96 3.98 11.95
N ASN A 76 2.44 4.80 11.02
CA ASN A 76 1.73 6.03 11.39
C ASN A 76 0.27 6.08 10.92
N ASP A 77 -0.20 5.12 10.11
CA ASP A 77 -1.60 5.14 9.70
C ASP A 77 -2.53 4.87 10.89
N ARG A 78 -3.64 5.60 10.95
CA ARG A 78 -4.67 5.47 11.99
C ARG A 78 -5.52 4.21 11.86
N ASP A 79 -5.56 3.60 10.68
CA ASP A 79 -6.37 2.41 10.40
C ASP A 79 -5.52 1.14 10.37
N CYS A 80 -5.87 0.20 11.24
CA CYS A 80 -5.20 -1.09 11.38
C CYS A 80 -5.15 -1.94 10.11
N ARG A 81 -6.16 -1.84 9.25
CA ARG A 81 -6.21 -2.56 7.97
C ARG A 81 -5.25 -1.93 6.97
N VAL A 82 -5.04 -0.62 7.05
CA VAL A 82 -4.05 0.10 6.24
C VAL A 82 -2.64 -0.28 6.71
N GLN A 83 -2.37 -0.25 8.02
CA GLN A 83 -1.09 -0.74 8.57
C GLN A 83 -0.79 -2.20 8.17
N ALA A 84 -1.80 -3.08 8.24
CA ALA A 84 -1.64 -4.48 7.81
C ALA A 84 -1.38 -4.63 6.31
N ALA A 85 -2.05 -3.83 5.46
CA ALA A 85 -1.78 -3.81 4.03
C ALA A 85 -0.37 -3.29 3.72
N ALA A 86 0.14 -2.34 4.50
CA ALA A 86 1.51 -1.84 4.38
C ALA A 86 2.53 -2.92 4.74
N ALA A 87 2.31 -3.67 5.83
CA ALA A 87 3.15 -4.81 6.20
C ALA A 87 3.23 -5.84 5.06
N TRP A 88 2.10 -6.19 4.46
CA TRP A 88 2.06 -7.10 3.30
C TRP A 88 2.81 -6.51 2.10
N ALA A 89 2.57 -5.24 1.76
CA ALA A 89 3.23 -4.60 0.62
C ALA A 89 4.75 -4.56 0.79
N LEU A 90 5.25 -4.28 2.00
CA LEU A 90 6.67 -4.31 2.35
C LEU A 90 7.27 -5.71 2.14
N SER A 91 6.56 -6.78 2.53
CA SER A 91 7.01 -8.16 2.29
C SER A 91 7.12 -8.48 0.80
N ARG A 92 6.20 -7.95 -0.03
CA ARG A 92 6.23 -8.14 -1.49
C ARG A 92 7.35 -7.37 -2.17
N VAL A 93 7.64 -6.16 -1.70
CA VAL A 93 8.76 -5.37 -2.23
C VAL A 93 10.10 -6.04 -1.91
N GLY A 94 10.21 -6.72 -0.75
CA GLY A 94 11.33 -7.61 -0.45
C GLY A 94 12.58 -6.94 0.11
N ASP A 95 12.46 -5.74 0.68
CA ASP A 95 13.58 -5.00 1.22
C ASP A 95 13.87 -5.39 2.69
N GLN A 96 15.09 -5.83 2.97
CA GLN A 96 15.52 -6.29 4.30
C GLN A 96 15.59 -5.16 5.34
N THR A 97 15.75 -3.90 4.90
CA THR A 97 15.81 -2.72 5.77
C THR A 97 14.51 -2.48 6.54
N VAL A 98 13.40 -3.09 6.10
CA VAL A 98 12.07 -2.91 6.69
C VAL A 98 11.83 -3.82 7.89
N LYS A 99 12.71 -4.81 8.14
CA LYS A 99 12.55 -5.81 9.21
C LYS A 99 12.41 -5.18 10.59
N ASP A 100 13.19 -4.16 10.92
CA ASP A 100 13.12 -3.54 12.25
C ASP A 100 11.80 -2.78 12.46
N ALA A 101 11.29 -2.12 11.42
CA ALA A 101 9.98 -1.50 11.45
C ALA A 101 8.86 -2.54 11.62
N LEU A 102 8.94 -3.68 10.92
CA LEU A 102 7.99 -4.78 11.08
C LEU A 102 8.05 -5.39 12.49
N ARG A 103 9.25 -5.55 13.09
CA ARG A 103 9.38 -6.04 14.47
C ARG A 103 8.74 -5.10 15.48
N ALA A 104 8.94 -3.79 15.31
CA ALA A 104 8.31 -2.79 16.16
C ALA A 104 6.78 -2.93 16.14
N VAL A 105 6.16 -3.03 14.95
CA VAL A 105 4.71 -3.21 14.79
C VAL A 105 4.23 -4.61 15.18
N ALA A 106 5.05 -5.64 15.04
CA ALA A 106 4.70 -6.99 15.55
C ALA A 106 4.62 -7.01 17.08
N SER A 107 5.47 -6.23 17.76
CA SER A 107 5.54 -6.14 19.22
C SER A 107 4.58 -5.13 19.86
N GLY A 108 4.00 -4.22 19.06
CA GLY A 108 3.14 -3.14 19.55
C GLY A 108 2.18 -2.61 18.49
N GLY A 109 1.12 -1.92 18.89
CA GLY A 109 0.06 -1.47 17.98
C GLY A 109 -1.12 -2.43 17.96
N CYS A 110 -1.98 -2.31 16.96
CA CYS A 110 -3.21 -3.09 16.94
C CYS A 110 -2.99 -4.52 16.41
N ARG A 111 -3.77 -5.45 16.95
CA ARG A 111 -3.64 -6.90 16.74
C ARG A 111 -3.55 -7.31 15.26
N LEU A 112 -4.32 -6.66 14.38
CA LEU A 112 -4.33 -6.99 12.96
C LEU A 112 -2.99 -6.62 12.29
N ALA A 113 -2.48 -5.42 12.56
CA ALA A 113 -1.21 -4.96 12.02
C ALA A 113 -0.05 -5.79 12.58
N ALA A 114 -0.08 -6.12 13.88
CA ALA A 114 0.93 -6.96 14.52
C ALA A 114 1.02 -8.37 13.93
N GLN A 115 -0.14 -8.99 13.64
CA GLN A 115 -0.17 -10.29 12.96
C GLN A 115 0.40 -10.18 11.54
N ALA A 116 -0.04 -9.19 10.76
CA ALA A 116 0.43 -8.98 9.40
C ALA A 116 1.95 -8.71 9.35
N ALA A 117 2.48 -7.93 10.30
CA ALA A 117 3.90 -7.65 10.42
C ALA A 117 4.71 -8.91 10.77
N SER A 118 4.20 -9.75 11.67
CA SER A 118 4.80 -11.06 11.98
C SER A 118 4.87 -11.97 10.74
N PHE A 119 3.79 -12.03 9.95
CA PHE A 119 3.78 -12.79 8.70
C PHE A 119 4.77 -12.23 7.67
N ALA A 120 4.82 -10.90 7.52
CA ALA A 120 5.75 -10.25 6.61
C ALA A 120 7.21 -10.53 6.98
N LEU A 121 7.55 -10.52 8.27
CA LEU A 121 8.88 -10.90 8.76
C LEU A 121 9.24 -12.34 8.38
N ALA A 122 8.33 -13.27 8.66
CA ALA A 122 8.55 -14.69 8.36
C ALA A 122 8.78 -14.95 6.86
N GLU A 123 8.17 -14.16 5.98
CA GLU A 123 8.45 -14.23 4.54
C GLU A 123 9.82 -13.67 4.14
N LEU A 124 10.24 -12.56 4.75
CA LEU A 124 11.54 -11.95 4.45
C LEU A 124 12.73 -12.72 5.05
N GLU A 125 12.46 -13.69 5.92
CA GLU A 125 13.45 -14.57 6.56
C GLU A 125 13.55 -15.95 5.89
N ARG A 126 12.71 -16.23 4.90
CA ARG A 126 12.84 -17.41 4.02
C ARG A 126 13.88 -17.18 2.93
#